data_AF-D0NB31-F1
#
_entry.id   AF-D0NB31-F1
#
_cell.length_a   1.000
_cell.length_b   1.000
_cell.length_c   1.000
_cell.angle_alpha   90.00
_cell.angle_beta   90.00
_cell.angle_gamma   90.00
#
_symmetry.space_group_name_H-M   'P 1'
#
loop_
_entity.id
_entity.type
_entity.pdbx_description
1 polymer ?
#
loop_
_entity_poly.entity_id
_entity_poly.type
_entity_poly.pdbx_seq_one_letter_code
_entity_poly.pdbx_strand_id
1 'polypeptide(L)'
;MSSHGFLSSPQASDYLPSISPTVVYSTAQTAWTQQELQVLHAGLTQFPADQFDNVTRYIKIAATLPRKCVRDVAFKVKALGYPSDQPAAAKRMKIEPYQDSNQSPATAELEEARLAALLQDNVLAINTMRTNLLNGKADENRVQMLNLGDICTSIPPLPLQLDTSLLEEDNDDSKTNSNNNSSKKNQ
;
A
#
# COMPACT_ATOMS: atom_id res chain seq x y z
N MET A 1 52.34 -18.60 -14.94
CA MET A 1 51.12 -19.18 -14.35
C MET A 1 51.02 -18.67 -12.92
N SER A 2 50.23 -17.61 -12.67
CA SER A 2 49.81 -17.24 -11.31
C SER A 2 48.47 -16.53 -11.42
N SER A 3 47.41 -17.24 -11.06
CA SER A 3 46.03 -16.79 -11.00
C SER A 3 45.85 -15.86 -9.80
N HIS A 4 45.29 -14.67 -10.01
CA HIS A 4 44.85 -13.79 -8.92
C HIS A 4 43.51 -14.31 -8.38
N GLY A 5 43.52 -14.75 -7.13
CA GLY A 5 42.35 -15.18 -6.40
C GLY A 5 41.40 -14.01 -6.11
N PHE A 6 40.14 -14.18 -6.51
CA PHE A 6 39.02 -13.36 -6.06
C PHE A 6 38.83 -13.59 -4.56
N LEU A 7 39.06 -12.56 -3.75
CA LEU A 7 38.62 -12.55 -2.35
C LEU A 7 37.09 -12.38 -2.35
N SER A 8 36.37 -13.45 -2.03
CA SER A 8 34.93 -13.45 -1.85
C SER A 8 34.55 -12.44 -0.76
N SER A 9 33.57 -11.59 -1.09
CA SER A 9 32.94 -10.64 -0.17
C SER A 9 32.36 -11.39 1.04
N PRO A 10 32.55 -10.91 2.28
CA PRO A 10 31.92 -11.54 3.44
C PRO A 10 30.40 -11.43 3.30
N GLN A 11 29.71 -12.58 3.26
CA GLN A 11 28.26 -12.64 3.27
C GLN A 11 27.73 -11.89 4.51
N ALA A 12 26.85 -10.93 4.29
CA ALA A 12 26.17 -10.15 5.32
C ALA A 12 25.16 -10.97 6.18
N SER A 13 25.33 -12.30 6.21
CA SER A 13 24.44 -13.25 6.87
C SER A 13 24.77 -13.44 8.36
N ASP A 14 26.01 -13.18 8.78
CA ASP A 14 26.50 -13.52 10.13
C ASP A 14 26.38 -12.40 11.17
N TYR A 15 25.81 -11.25 10.81
CA TYR A 15 25.66 -10.07 11.69
C TYR A 15 24.21 -9.68 11.96
N LEU A 16 23.27 -10.63 12.03
CA LEU A 16 21.93 -10.34 12.56
C LEU A 16 21.82 -10.80 14.02
N PRO A 17 21.82 -9.87 14.99
CA PRO A 17 21.54 -10.21 16.38
C PRO A 17 20.11 -10.74 16.53
N SER A 18 20.00 -11.79 17.35
CA SER A 18 18.77 -12.41 17.85
C SER A 18 17.63 -11.41 18.06
N ILE A 19 16.58 -11.55 17.26
CA ILE A 19 15.38 -10.72 17.26
C ILE A 19 14.45 -11.05 18.44
N SER A 20 14.16 -10.07 19.30
CA SER A 20 12.88 -9.93 20.05
C SER A 20 12.79 -8.59 20.80
N PRO A 21 11.60 -7.98 21.03
CA PRO A 21 10.29 -8.19 20.41
C PRO A 21 9.55 -6.84 20.18
N THR A 22 9.63 -6.27 18.98
CA THR A 22 8.45 -5.56 18.43
C THR A 22 7.83 -6.54 17.46
N VAL A 23 7.18 -7.57 18.02
CA VAL A 23 6.47 -8.58 17.23
C VAL A 23 5.28 -7.89 16.58
N VAL A 24 5.53 -7.25 15.45
CA VAL A 24 4.50 -7.18 14.43
C VAL A 24 4.25 -8.64 14.08
N TYR A 25 3.16 -9.21 14.60
CA TYR A 25 2.80 -10.62 14.41
C TYR A 25 2.78 -10.91 12.90
N SER A 26 3.91 -11.41 12.41
CA SER A 26 4.10 -11.71 10.99
C SER A 26 3.58 -13.11 10.77
N THR A 27 2.44 -13.20 10.09
CA THR A 27 1.86 -14.49 9.71
C THR A 27 2.75 -15.26 8.73
N ALA A 28 3.69 -14.57 8.06
CA ALA A 28 4.61 -15.17 7.10
C ALA A 28 5.58 -16.17 7.73
N GLN A 29 5.91 -16.03 9.02
CA GLN A 29 6.85 -16.92 9.73
C GLN A 29 6.14 -17.94 10.63
N THR A 30 4.81 -18.03 10.57
CA THR A 30 4.07 -18.95 11.44
C THR A 30 4.32 -20.39 11.00
N ALA A 31 5.00 -21.17 11.84
CA ALA A 31 5.21 -22.59 11.63
C ALA A 31 3.90 -23.37 11.84
N TRP A 32 3.59 -24.28 10.90
CA TRP A 32 2.44 -25.18 10.95
C TRP A 32 2.93 -26.61 11.02
N THR A 33 2.51 -27.31 12.07
CA THR A 33 2.73 -28.76 12.20
C THR A 33 1.68 -29.53 11.39
N GLN A 34 1.97 -30.80 11.09
CA GLN A 34 1.02 -31.66 10.37
C GLN A 34 -0.29 -31.85 11.13
N GLN A 35 -0.22 -31.95 12.47
CA GLN A 35 -1.39 -32.06 13.33
C GLN A 35 -2.25 -30.79 13.27
N GLU A 36 -1.64 -29.61 13.35
CA GLU A 36 -2.38 -28.33 13.23
C GLU A 36 -3.03 -28.16 11.85
N LEU A 37 -2.39 -28.63 10.78
CA LEU A 37 -2.98 -28.65 9.43
C LEU A 37 -4.18 -29.59 9.34
N GLN A 38 -4.11 -30.78 9.94
CA GLN A 38 -5.26 -31.69 9.99
C GLN A 38 -6.44 -31.07 10.73
N VAL A 39 -6.20 -30.40 11.87
CA VAL A 39 -7.22 -29.67 12.62
C VAL A 39 -7.80 -28.52 11.80
N LEU A 40 -6.97 -27.78 11.07
CA LEU A 40 -7.43 -26.75 10.13
C LEU A 40 -8.36 -27.33 9.06
N HIS A 41 -7.96 -28.42 8.41
CA HIS A 41 -8.78 -29.07 7.38
C HIS A 41 -10.11 -29.59 7.96
N ALA A 42 -10.06 -30.26 9.12
CA ALA A 42 -11.26 -30.72 9.81
C ALA A 42 -12.19 -29.53 10.15
N GLY A 43 -11.63 -28.43 10.66
CA GLY A 43 -12.38 -27.22 10.97
C GLY A 43 -13.03 -26.57 9.73
N LEU A 44 -12.34 -26.56 8.58
CA LEU A 44 -12.91 -26.08 7.32
C LEU A 44 -14.07 -26.96 6.82
N THR A 45 -14.02 -28.27 7.08
CA THR A 45 -15.13 -29.18 6.77
C THR A 45 -16.28 -29.05 7.75
N GLN A 46 -15.99 -28.80 9.03
CA GLN A 46 -16.99 -28.66 10.10
C GLN A 46 -17.75 -27.34 10.01
N PHE A 47 -17.10 -26.29 9.52
CA PHE A 47 -17.68 -24.96 9.37
C PHE A 47 -17.67 -24.55 7.89
N PRO A 48 -18.62 -25.06 7.08
CA PRO A 48 -18.65 -24.84 5.64
C PRO A 48 -18.94 -23.38 5.27
N ALA A 49 -18.59 -23.00 4.04
CA ALA A 49 -18.69 -21.62 3.60
C ALA A 49 -20.10 -21.09 3.39
N ASP A 50 -21.02 -21.99 3.09
CA ASP A 50 -22.42 -21.63 2.84
C ASP A 50 -23.17 -21.29 4.13
N GLN A 51 -22.67 -21.74 5.30
CA GLN A 51 -23.33 -21.58 6.59
C GLN A 51 -22.64 -20.57 7.52
N PHE A 52 -21.33 -20.39 7.37
CA PHE A 52 -20.53 -19.51 8.23
C PHE A 52 -19.74 -18.51 7.39
N ASP A 53 -19.86 -17.23 7.71
CA ASP A 53 -18.99 -16.20 7.17
C ASP A 53 -17.52 -16.49 7.53
N ASN A 54 -16.59 -15.96 6.71
CA ASN A 54 -15.17 -16.26 6.86
C ASN A 54 -14.64 -15.83 8.24
N VAL A 55 -15.13 -14.74 8.84
CA VAL A 55 -14.65 -14.27 10.14
C VAL A 55 -15.07 -15.26 11.22
N THR A 56 -16.35 -15.61 11.30
CA THR A 56 -16.87 -16.59 12.27
C THR A 56 -16.20 -17.95 12.09
N ARG A 57 -16.02 -18.39 10.84
CA ARG A 57 -15.32 -19.64 10.53
C ARG A 57 -13.90 -19.65 11.10
N TYR A 58 -13.12 -18.62 10.81
CA TYR A 58 -11.73 -18.55 11.25
C TYR A 58 -11.60 -18.39 12.76
N ILE A 59 -12.55 -17.71 13.42
CA ILE A 59 -12.62 -17.64 14.88
C ILE A 59 -12.81 -19.05 15.47
N LYS A 60 -13.80 -19.81 14.96
CA LYS A 60 -14.09 -21.16 15.45
C LYS A 60 -12.93 -22.12 15.24
N ILE A 61 -12.25 -22.04 14.10
CA ILE A 61 -11.07 -22.86 13.81
C ILE A 61 -9.90 -22.46 14.70
N ALA A 62 -9.59 -21.16 14.83
CA ALA A 62 -8.49 -20.69 15.67
C ALA A 62 -8.67 -21.06 17.15
N ALA A 63 -9.91 -21.12 17.64
CA ALA A 63 -10.21 -21.58 19.00
C ALA A 63 -9.77 -23.03 19.28
N THR A 64 -9.60 -23.86 18.24
CA THR A 64 -9.08 -25.23 18.35
C THR A 64 -7.55 -25.33 18.20
N LEU A 65 -6.89 -24.22 17.84
CA LEU A 65 -5.45 -24.16 17.58
C LEU A 65 -4.78 -23.22 18.60
N PRO A 66 -4.29 -23.73 19.74
CA PRO A 66 -3.86 -22.90 20.87
C PRO A 66 -2.66 -21.99 20.57
N ARG A 67 -1.92 -22.26 19.49
CA ARG A 67 -0.75 -21.48 19.06
C ARG A 67 -0.98 -20.69 17.77
N LYS A 68 -2.23 -20.60 17.28
CA LYS A 68 -2.57 -19.90 16.04
C LYS A 68 -3.69 -18.92 16.31
N CYS A 69 -3.54 -17.71 15.80
CA CYS A 69 -4.59 -16.71 15.87
C CYS A 69 -5.47 -16.75 14.60
N VAL A 70 -6.60 -16.05 14.65
CA VAL A 70 -7.53 -15.88 13.51
C VAL A 70 -6.80 -15.40 12.26
N ARG A 71 -5.83 -14.50 12.41
CA ARG A 71 -5.01 -13.97 11.30
C ARG A 71 -4.16 -15.07 10.65
N ASP A 72 -3.56 -15.95 11.44
CA ASP A 72 -2.74 -17.07 10.94
C ASP A 72 -3.59 -18.05 10.14
N VAL A 73 -4.80 -18.37 10.66
CA VAL A 73 -5.77 -19.22 9.98
C VAL A 73 -6.19 -18.60 8.65
N ALA A 74 -6.63 -17.35 8.65
CA ALA A 74 -7.05 -16.65 7.43
C ALA A 74 -5.93 -16.63 6.37
N PHE A 75 -4.70 -16.33 6.79
CA PHE A 75 -3.55 -16.33 5.90
C PHE A 75 -3.25 -17.72 5.34
N LYS A 76 -3.31 -18.77 6.16
CA LYS A 76 -3.08 -20.15 5.73
C LYS A 76 -4.16 -20.65 4.77
N VAL A 77 -5.43 -20.39 5.08
CA VAL A 77 -6.59 -20.76 4.24
C VAL A 77 -6.48 -20.11 2.86
N LYS A 78 -6.12 -18.82 2.82
CA LYS A 78 -5.87 -18.09 1.58
C LYS A 78 -4.68 -18.67 0.79
N ALA A 79 -3.58 -19.03 1.47
CA ALA A 79 -2.42 -19.64 0.83
C ALA A 79 -2.69 -21.03 0.26
N LEU A 80 -3.64 -21.78 0.85
CA LEU A 80 -4.09 -23.09 0.37
C LEU A 80 -5.14 -23.00 -0.75
N GLY A 81 -5.58 -21.80 -1.13
CA GLY A 81 -6.50 -21.60 -2.25
C GLY A 81 -7.95 -21.99 -1.94
N TYR A 82 -8.35 -22.05 -0.68
CA TYR A 82 -9.76 -22.24 -0.34
C TYR A 82 -10.58 -21.05 -0.82
N PRO A 83 -11.79 -21.26 -1.38
CA PRO A 83 -12.64 -20.19 -1.84
C PRO A 83 -13.03 -19.33 -0.64
N SER A 84 -12.48 -18.13 -0.62
CA SER A 84 -12.87 -17.05 0.28
C SER A 84 -13.34 -15.96 -0.65
N ASP A 85 -14.64 -15.62 -0.60
CA ASP A 85 -15.27 -14.56 -1.42
C ASP A 85 -14.73 -13.14 -1.17
N GLN A 86 -13.60 -13.01 -0.46
CA GLN A 86 -12.88 -11.75 -0.45
C GLN A 86 -11.99 -11.65 -1.69
N PRO A 87 -12.20 -10.64 -2.56
CA PRO A 87 -11.20 -10.32 -3.56
C PRO A 87 -9.91 -10.03 -2.81
N ALA A 88 -8.88 -10.83 -3.09
CA ALA A 88 -7.55 -10.55 -2.61
C ALA A 88 -7.26 -9.09 -2.95
N ALA A 89 -7.05 -8.25 -1.93
CA ALA A 89 -6.49 -6.93 -2.09
C ALA A 89 -5.03 -7.06 -2.58
N ALA A 90 -4.86 -7.63 -3.77
CA ALA A 90 -3.73 -7.41 -4.66
C ALA A 90 -4.02 -6.14 -5.47
N LYS A 91 -4.49 -5.07 -4.79
CA LYS A 91 -4.30 -3.71 -5.29
C LYS A 91 -2.84 -3.33 -4.99
N ARG A 92 -1.89 -4.07 -5.56
CA ARG A 92 -0.62 -3.40 -5.89
C ARG A 92 -1.05 -2.36 -6.91
N MET A 93 -1.01 -1.08 -6.53
CA MET A 93 -1.12 0.00 -7.52
C MET A 93 -0.13 -0.32 -8.63
N LYS A 94 -0.64 -0.64 -9.82
CA LYS A 94 0.17 -0.66 -11.02
C LYS A 94 0.43 0.82 -11.30
N ILE A 95 1.58 1.31 -10.86
CA ILE A 95 2.05 2.64 -11.22
C ILE A 95 2.35 2.55 -12.71
N GLU A 96 1.47 3.11 -13.53
CA GLU A 96 1.80 3.34 -14.93
C GLU A 96 2.89 4.42 -14.99
N PRO A 97 3.94 4.24 -15.81
CA PRO A 97 4.89 5.31 -16.06
C PRO A 97 4.14 6.53 -16.61
N TYR A 98 4.15 7.64 -15.88
CA TYR A 98 3.61 8.90 -16.34
C TYR A 98 4.47 9.39 -17.52
N GLN A 99 3.92 9.40 -18.74
CA GLN A 99 4.57 10.03 -19.89
C GLN A 99 4.17 11.51 -19.90
N ASP A 100 5.07 12.38 -19.45
CA ASP A 100 4.91 13.82 -19.62
C ASP A 100 5.37 14.22 -21.03
N SER A 101 4.41 14.51 -21.91
CA SER A 101 4.68 14.87 -23.32
C SER A 101 5.44 16.19 -23.50
N ASN A 102 5.77 16.92 -22.42
CA ASN A 102 6.47 18.21 -22.48
C ASN A 102 7.87 18.20 -21.84
N GLN A 103 8.37 17.08 -21.33
CA GLN A 103 9.71 17.05 -20.71
C GLN A 103 10.82 16.75 -21.73
N SER A 104 11.79 17.65 -21.82
CA SER A 104 13.04 17.35 -22.52
C SER A 104 13.79 16.22 -21.79
N PRO A 105 14.48 15.30 -22.49
CA PRO A 105 15.17 14.18 -21.84
C PRO A 105 16.25 14.63 -20.85
N ALA A 106 16.88 15.79 -21.08
CA ALA A 106 17.91 16.34 -20.19
C ALA A 106 17.34 16.90 -18.87
N THR A 107 16.10 17.40 -18.87
CA THR A 107 15.43 17.87 -17.64
C THR A 107 14.92 16.72 -16.79
N ALA A 108 14.43 15.64 -17.42
CA ALA A 108 13.95 14.46 -16.70
C ALA A 108 15.07 13.73 -15.94
N GLU A 109 16.26 13.56 -16.56
CA GLU A 109 17.40 12.90 -15.92
C GLU A 109 17.96 13.71 -14.73
N LEU A 110 17.96 15.04 -14.83
CA LEU A 110 18.38 15.92 -13.73
C LEU A 110 17.40 15.88 -12.56
N GLU A 111 16.09 15.87 -12.84
CA GLU A 111 15.05 15.75 -11.82
C GLU A 111 15.07 14.36 -11.16
N GLU A 112 15.32 13.30 -11.92
CA GLU A 112 15.49 11.94 -11.41
C GLU A 112 16.70 11.84 -10.48
N ALA A 113 17.85 12.39 -10.88
CA ALA A 113 19.05 12.44 -10.04
C ALA A 113 18.82 13.23 -8.75
N ARG A 114 18.09 14.35 -8.83
CA ARG A 114 17.71 15.15 -7.67
C ARG A 114 16.78 14.38 -6.72
N LEU A 115 15.79 13.67 -7.27
CA LEU A 115 14.88 12.83 -6.50
C LEU A 115 15.63 11.68 -5.82
N ALA A 116 16.57 11.04 -6.53
CA ALA A 116 17.39 9.97 -5.98
C ALA A 116 18.26 10.45 -4.81
N ALA A 117 18.88 11.64 -4.93
CA ALA A 117 19.65 12.24 -3.84
C ALA A 117 18.78 12.53 -2.60
N LEU A 118 17.59 13.10 -2.82
CA LEU A 118 16.63 13.39 -1.75
C LEU A 118 16.16 12.12 -1.03
N LEU A 119 15.93 11.03 -1.77
CA LEU A 119 15.59 9.73 -1.20
C LEU A 119 16.74 9.13 -0.40
N GLN A 120 17.99 9.31 -0.85
CA GLN A 120 19.17 8.86 -0.13
C GLN A 120 19.34 9.61 1.21
N ASP A 121 19.09 10.92 1.21
CA ASP A 121 19.10 11.75 2.42
C ASP A 121 18.02 11.30 3.41
N ASN A 122 16.81 10.97 2.92
CA ASN A 122 15.73 10.43 3.76
C ASN A 122 16.14 9.12 4.45
N VAL A 123 16.78 8.21 3.71
CA VAL A 123 17.27 6.93 4.28
C VAL A 123 18.28 7.21 5.40
N LEU A 124 19.20 8.14 5.19
CA LEU A 124 20.20 8.51 6.20
C LEU A 124 19.57 9.14 7.44
N ALA A 125 18.63 10.06 7.27
CA ALA A 125 17.91 10.70 8.37
C ALA A 125 17.14 9.69 9.22
N ILE A 126 16.43 8.74 8.58
CA ILE A 126 15.68 7.68 9.25
C ILE A 126 16.62 6.77 10.05
N ASN A 127 17.73 6.33 9.46
CA ASN A 127 18.71 5.49 10.13
C ASN A 127 19.37 6.20 11.32
N THR A 128 19.60 7.51 11.21
CA THR A 128 20.11 8.33 12.31
C THR A 128 19.08 8.41 13.44
N MET A 129 17.81 8.70 13.11
CA MET A 129 16.74 8.75 14.12
C MET A 129 16.57 7.42 14.84
N ARG A 130 16.67 6.30 14.10
CA ARG A 130 16.64 4.96 14.68
C ARG A 130 17.79 4.76 15.68
N THR A 131 19.00 5.15 15.32
CA THR A 131 20.18 5.03 16.18
C THR A 131 20.02 5.87 17.45
N ASN A 132 19.52 7.10 17.31
CA ASN A 132 19.25 7.98 18.43
C ASN A 132 18.22 7.40 19.40
N LEU A 133 17.14 6.81 18.88
CA LEU A 133 16.14 6.13 19.71
C LEU A 133 16.71 4.94 20.47
N LEU A 134 17.55 4.12 19.82
CA LEU A 134 18.23 2.98 20.46
C LEU A 134 19.19 3.43 21.58
N ASN A 135 19.79 4.60 21.43
CA ASN A 135 20.72 5.18 22.39
C ASN A 135 20.04 6.10 23.43
N GLY A 136 18.71 6.19 23.45
CA GLY A 136 17.96 7.05 24.38
C GLY A 136 18.09 8.56 24.12
N LYS A 137 18.58 8.96 22.94
CA LYS A 137 18.84 10.34 22.51
C LYS A 137 17.69 10.90 21.66
N ALA A 138 16.44 10.75 22.11
CA ALA A 138 15.27 11.15 21.33
C ALA A 138 15.26 12.65 20.98
N ASP A 139 15.81 13.51 21.85
CA ASP A 139 15.88 14.96 21.63
C ASP A 139 16.72 15.34 20.39
N GLU A 140 17.72 14.50 20.03
CA GLU A 140 18.55 14.70 18.84
C GLU A 140 17.76 14.48 17.54
N ASN A 141 16.58 13.85 17.58
CA ASN A 141 15.73 13.63 16.40
C ASN A 141 15.00 14.88 15.94
N ARG A 142 14.91 15.92 16.79
CA ARG A 142 14.20 17.16 16.45
C ARG A 142 14.75 17.80 15.17
N VAL A 143 16.07 17.78 14.99
CA VAL A 143 16.72 18.33 13.79
C VAL A 143 16.39 17.51 12.55
N GLN A 144 16.38 16.18 12.66
CA GLN A 144 16.08 15.30 11.54
C GLN A 144 14.61 15.39 11.10
N MET A 145 13.68 15.61 12.03
CA MET A 145 12.28 15.84 11.69
C MET A 145 12.05 17.17 10.97
N LEU A 146 12.78 18.23 11.34
CA LEU A 146 12.68 19.52 10.65
C LEU A 146 13.14 19.39 9.19
N ASN A 147 14.28 18.73 8.96
CA ASN A 147 14.79 18.47 7.61
C ASN A 147 13.79 17.66 6.76
N LEU A 148 13.09 16.69 7.34
CA LEU A 148 12.03 15.93 6.65
C LEU A 148 10.81 16.80 6.31
N GLY A 149 10.47 17.75 7.19
CA GLY A 149 9.36 18.68 6.98
C GLY A 149 9.57 19.62 5.80
N ASP A 150 10.76 20.18 5.67
CA ASP A 150 11.12 21.08 4.56
C ASP A 150 11.00 20.37 3.20
N ILE A 151 11.35 19.09 3.14
CA ILE A 151 11.24 18.27 1.93
C ILE A 151 9.77 18.10 1.50
N CYS A 152 8.84 17.90 2.43
CA CYS A 152 7.42 17.78 2.09
C CYS A 152 6.84 19.07 1.47
N THR A 153 7.42 20.24 1.80
CA THR A 153 7.03 21.52 1.20
C THR A 153 7.67 21.76 -0.17
N SER A 154 8.70 21.00 -0.53
CA SER A 154 9.38 21.12 -1.83
C SER A 154 8.68 20.37 -2.98
N ILE A 155 7.68 19.54 -2.66
CA ILE A 155 6.90 18.81 -3.66
C ILE A 155 5.77 19.73 -4.16
N PRO A 156 5.74 20.11 -5.45
CA PRO A 156 4.68 20.94 -5.99
C PRO A 156 3.33 20.20 -5.92
N PRO A 157 2.22 20.91 -5.69
CA PRO A 157 0.90 20.29 -5.69
C PRO A 157 0.61 19.63 -7.04
N LEU A 158 -0.03 18.46 -7.00
CA LEU A 158 -0.40 17.73 -8.22
C LEU A 158 -1.35 18.59 -9.07
N PRO A 159 -1.12 18.70 -10.39
CA PRO A 159 -2.04 19.40 -11.27
C PRO A 159 -3.40 18.69 -11.28
N LEU A 160 -4.45 19.43 -10.93
CA LEU A 160 -5.82 18.94 -10.95
C LEU A 160 -6.42 19.18 -12.35
N GLN A 161 -6.75 18.10 -13.06
CA GLN A 161 -7.62 18.16 -14.22
C GLN A 161 -9.02 17.78 -13.77
N LEU A 162 -9.91 18.77 -13.66
CA LEU A 162 -11.32 18.53 -13.39
C LEU A 162 -11.99 18.13 -14.69
N ASP A 163 -12.43 16.88 -14.77
CA ASP A 163 -13.22 16.41 -15.90
C ASP A 163 -14.66 16.93 -15.77
N THR A 164 -14.96 18.00 -16.51
CA THR A 164 -16.30 18.60 -16.57
C THR A 164 -17.14 18.06 -17.72
N SER A 165 -16.73 16.96 -18.36
CA SER A 165 -17.43 16.40 -19.53
C SER A 165 -18.87 15.93 -19.24
N LEU A 166 -19.23 15.73 -17.98
CA LEU A 166 -20.57 15.35 -17.54
C LEU A 166 -21.49 16.54 -17.22
N LEU A 167 -21.00 17.77 -17.32
CA LEU A 167 -21.85 18.96 -17.27
C LEU A 167 -22.44 19.17 -18.66
N GLU A 168 -23.44 18.36 -19.01
CA GLU A 168 -24.29 18.62 -20.17
C GLU A 168 -25.08 19.92 -19.89
N GLU A 169 -24.90 20.92 -20.75
CA GLU A 169 -25.74 22.10 -20.78
C GLU A 169 -27.16 21.66 -21.16
N ASP A 170 -28.07 21.61 -20.19
CA ASP A 170 -29.52 21.51 -20.43
C ASP A 170 -29.98 22.75 -21.20
N ASN A 171 -29.73 22.76 -22.51
CA ASN A 171 -30.26 23.73 -23.45
C ASN A 171 -31.68 23.25 -23.82
N ASP A 172 -32.62 23.58 -22.94
CA ASP A 172 -34.03 23.23 -23.07
C ASP A 172 -34.62 23.98 -24.29
N ASP A 173 -34.72 23.27 -25.40
CA ASP A 173 -35.17 23.74 -26.70
C ASP A 173 -36.70 23.84 -26.72
N SER A 174 -37.27 24.80 -25.97
CA SER A 174 -38.72 25.03 -25.96
C SER A 174 -39.16 25.89 -27.16
N LYS A 175 -39.31 25.25 -28.33
CA LYS A 175 -40.17 25.74 -29.41
C LYS A 175 -41.63 25.45 -29.07
N THR A 176 -42.37 26.47 -28.64
CA THR A 176 -43.84 26.48 -28.75
C THR A 176 -44.31 27.72 -29.49
N ASN A 177 -44.68 27.47 -30.75
CA ASN A 177 -45.42 28.34 -31.63
C ASN A 177 -46.88 28.46 -31.12
N SER A 178 -47.34 29.68 -30.82
CA SER A 178 -48.77 30.00 -30.84
C SER A 178 -48.99 31.45 -31.25
N ASN A 179 -49.40 31.59 -32.50
CA ASN A 179 -50.18 32.70 -33.03
C ASN A 179 -51.36 33.01 -32.10
N ASN A 180 -51.56 34.29 -31.78
CA ASN A 180 -52.90 34.87 -31.84
C ASN A 180 -52.84 36.38 -32.09
N ASN A 181 -53.57 36.77 -33.12
CA ASN A 181 -53.73 38.11 -33.63
C ASN A 181 -55.07 38.65 -33.11
N SER A 182 -55.08 39.73 -32.33
CA SER A 182 -56.28 40.58 -32.18
C SER A 182 -55.97 41.92 -31.50
N SER A 183 -55.91 42.96 -32.33
CA SER A 183 -56.55 44.28 -32.20
C SER A 183 -56.71 44.98 -30.83
N LYS A 184 -56.43 46.30 -30.91
CA LYS A 184 -57.14 47.44 -30.28
C LYS A 184 -56.72 47.88 -28.85
N LYS A 185 -56.12 49.10 -28.81
CA LYS A 185 -56.75 50.36 -28.31
C LYS A 185 -56.10 51.04 -27.09
N ASN A 186 -55.69 52.30 -27.32
CA ASN A 186 -55.52 53.45 -26.40
C ASN A 186 -54.41 53.31 -25.33
N GLN A 187 -53.60 54.33 -25.04
CA GLN A 187 -53.82 55.79 -25.09
C GLN A 187 -52.46 56.50 -25.19
#